data_AF-A0A1H0QTZ0-F1
#
_entry.id   AF-A0A1H0QTZ0-F1
#
_cell.length_a   1.000
_cell.length_b   1.000
_cell.length_c   1.000
_cell.angle_alpha   90.00
_cell.angle_beta   90.00
_cell.angle_gamma   90.00
#
_symmetry.space_group_name_H-M   'P 1'
#
loop_
_entity.id
_entity.type
_entity.pdbx_description
1 polymer ?
#
loop_
_entity_poly.entity_id
_entity_poly.type
_entity_poly.pdbx_seq_one_letter_code
_entity_poly.pdbx_strand_id
1 'polypeptide(L)'
;MHKPHSLFLLCAALPFVASCSTVLSPEESPPLDEQLAQLGYRQGSEVGKVPRLAIDGWRLVDSRHMILGAGQGRSYLSELNKDCYRLDNQDVATTATTAGWLSPLDKFYGMQFGDIHDDCTIKRMYRLERLQAMQ
;
A
#
# COMPACT_ATOMS: atom_id res chain seq x y z
N MET A 1 83.34 -12.39 -9.54
CA MET A 1 82.03 -13.05 -9.74
C MET A 1 80.93 -12.10 -9.27
N HIS A 2 79.87 -11.96 -10.07
CA HIS A 2 78.53 -11.39 -9.79
C HIS A 2 78.33 -9.84 -9.77
N LYS A 3 77.76 -9.37 -10.89
CA LYS A 3 76.76 -8.28 -11.10
C LYS A 3 75.58 -8.37 -10.09
N PRO A 4 74.56 -7.49 -10.10
CA PRO A 4 74.42 -6.08 -10.55
C PRO A 4 73.68 -5.22 -9.46
N HIS A 5 73.42 -3.93 -9.69
CA HIS A 5 72.28 -3.24 -9.03
C HIS A 5 71.46 -2.53 -10.09
N SER A 6 70.27 -3.08 -10.33
CA SER A 6 69.31 -2.67 -11.35
C SER A 6 68.33 -1.68 -10.75
N LEU A 7 68.05 -0.61 -11.50
CA LEU A 7 67.01 0.37 -11.23
C LEU A 7 65.65 -0.31 -11.11
N PHE A 8 64.89 0.01 -10.06
CA PHE A 8 63.47 -0.35 -9.97
C PHE A 8 62.64 0.93 -9.79
N LEU A 9 61.94 1.31 -10.88
CA LEU A 9 60.88 2.30 -10.90
C LEU A 9 59.69 1.80 -10.06
N LEU A 10 59.28 2.57 -9.05
CA LEU A 10 57.98 2.37 -8.39
C LEU A 10 56.87 3.07 -9.19
N CYS A 11 56.08 2.28 -9.92
CA CYS A 11 54.74 2.67 -10.36
C CYS A 11 53.80 2.71 -9.15
N ALA A 12 53.37 3.91 -8.75
CA ALA A 12 52.30 4.08 -7.79
C ALA A 12 50.95 3.76 -8.45
N ALA A 13 50.41 2.58 -8.15
CA ALA A 13 49.06 2.18 -8.55
C ALA A 13 48.02 2.95 -7.72
N LEU A 14 47.19 3.76 -8.39
CA LEU A 14 46.01 4.38 -7.77
C LEU A 14 44.93 3.31 -7.53
N PRO A 15 44.35 3.20 -6.32
CA PRO A 15 43.17 2.38 -6.13
C PRO A 15 41.96 3.10 -6.74
N PHE A 16 41.38 2.51 -7.79
CA PHE A 16 40.04 2.84 -8.25
C PHE A 16 39.05 2.58 -7.11
N VAL A 17 38.38 3.62 -6.65
CA VAL A 17 37.20 3.48 -5.78
C VAL A 17 36.09 2.82 -6.60
N ALA A 18 35.79 1.56 -6.27
CA ALA A 18 34.62 0.87 -6.76
C ALA A 18 33.37 1.56 -6.20
N SER A 19 32.77 2.45 -6.99
CA SER A 19 31.45 2.99 -6.72
C SER A 19 30.44 1.86 -6.90
N CYS A 20 29.92 1.35 -5.79
CA CYS A 20 28.84 0.38 -5.80
C CYS A 20 27.56 1.14 -6.16
N SER A 21 27.24 1.21 -7.44
CA SER A 21 25.90 1.59 -7.90
C SER A 21 24.96 0.46 -7.49
N THR A 22 24.41 0.54 -6.27
CA THR A 22 23.28 -0.28 -5.86
C THR A 22 22.13 0.06 -6.81
N VAL A 23 21.89 -0.84 -7.75
CA VAL A 23 20.72 -0.83 -8.62
C VAL A 23 19.51 -0.95 -7.69
N LEU A 24 18.79 0.15 -7.48
CA LEU A 24 17.49 0.15 -6.82
C LEU A 24 16.58 -0.80 -7.60
N SER A 25 16.29 -1.94 -7.00
CA SER A 25 15.35 -2.92 -7.55
C SER A 25 13.97 -2.27 -7.65
N PRO A 26 13.19 -2.52 -8.71
CA PRO A 26 11.85 -1.96 -8.89
C PRO A 26 10.81 -2.70 -8.04
N GLU A 27 11.04 -2.77 -6.73
CA GLU A 27 10.04 -3.19 -5.76
C GLU A 27 10.42 -2.60 -4.41
N GLU A 28 9.51 -1.85 -3.82
CA GLU A 28 9.21 -1.85 -2.37
C GLU A 28 8.32 -0.63 -2.12
N SER A 29 7.07 -0.72 -2.60
CA SER A 29 6.05 0.00 -1.83
C SER A 29 6.14 -0.56 -0.40
N PRO A 30 6.17 0.30 0.63
CA PRO A 30 6.37 -0.16 1.99
C PRO A 30 5.30 -1.21 2.34
N PRO A 31 5.57 -2.15 3.24
CA PRO A 31 4.59 -3.15 3.64
C PRO A 31 3.32 -2.47 4.17
N LEU A 32 2.18 -3.17 4.09
CA LEU A 32 0.86 -2.61 4.40
C LEU A 32 0.79 -1.97 5.80
N ASP A 33 1.42 -2.59 6.79
CA ASP A 33 1.47 -2.08 8.16
C ASP A 33 2.19 -0.73 8.25
N GLU A 34 3.29 -0.56 7.51
CA GLU A 34 4.00 0.71 7.41
C GLU A 34 3.16 1.76 6.66
N GLN A 35 2.51 1.39 5.56
CA GLN A 35 1.59 2.30 4.85
C GLN A 35 0.45 2.77 5.75
N LEU A 36 -0.17 1.86 6.51
CA LEU A 36 -1.21 2.21 7.47
C LEU A 36 -0.66 3.10 8.59
N ALA A 37 0.54 2.82 9.09
CA ALA A 37 1.17 3.60 10.14
C ALA A 37 1.46 5.05 9.69
N GLN A 38 1.92 5.25 8.46
CA GLN A 38 2.08 6.57 7.84
C GLN A 38 0.74 7.35 7.76
N LEU A 39 -0.38 6.62 7.67
CA LEU A 39 -1.73 7.17 7.69
C LEU A 39 -2.30 7.33 9.12
N GLY A 40 -1.51 7.04 10.15
CA GLY A 40 -1.92 7.12 11.56
C GLY A 40 -2.82 5.96 12.01
N TYR A 41 -2.78 4.83 11.31
CA TYR A 41 -3.59 3.66 11.59
C TYR A 41 -2.75 2.41 11.87
N ARG A 42 -3.37 1.49 12.59
CA ARG A 42 -2.96 0.09 12.71
C ARG A 42 -4.13 -0.81 12.36
N GLN A 43 -3.85 -1.93 11.69
CA GLN A 43 -4.85 -2.97 11.47
C GLN A 43 -5.21 -3.64 12.80
N GLY A 44 -6.50 -3.62 13.14
CA GLY A 44 -7.07 -4.31 14.30
C GLY A 44 -7.72 -5.64 13.91
N SER A 45 -8.74 -6.03 14.67
CA SER A 45 -9.43 -7.31 14.46
C SER A 45 -10.23 -7.35 13.16
N GLU A 46 -10.34 -8.55 12.58
CA GLU A 46 -11.26 -8.82 11.47
C GLU A 46 -12.72 -8.57 11.90
N VAL A 47 -13.53 -8.05 10.98
CA VAL A 47 -14.95 -7.77 11.17
C VAL A 47 -15.77 -8.34 10.02
N GLY A 48 -16.91 -8.95 10.32
CA GLY A 48 -17.78 -9.53 9.29
C GLY A 48 -18.65 -8.51 8.56
N LYS A 49 -18.87 -7.32 9.14
CA LYS A 49 -19.71 -6.26 8.56
C LYS A 49 -19.20 -4.87 8.89
N VAL A 50 -19.36 -3.94 7.95
CA VAL A 50 -19.06 -2.51 8.09
C VAL A 50 -20.28 -1.68 7.71
N PRO A 51 -20.62 -0.59 8.43
CA PRO A 51 -21.74 0.27 8.05
C PRO A 51 -21.53 0.88 6.66
N ARG A 52 -22.57 0.87 5.80
CA ARG A 52 -22.47 1.43 4.44
C ARG A 52 -22.09 2.92 4.43
N LEU A 53 -22.52 3.68 5.44
CA LEU A 53 -22.11 5.07 5.70
C LEU A 53 -20.58 5.26 5.72
N ALA A 54 -19.81 4.23 6.11
CA ALA A 54 -18.35 4.35 6.15
C ALA A 54 -17.74 4.51 4.75
N ILE A 55 -18.49 4.23 3.68
CA ILE A 55 -18.00 4.41 2.31
C ILE A 55 -17.85 5.90 1.97
N ASP A 56 -18.65 6.81 2.55
CA ASP A 56 -18.69 8.22 2.15
C ASP A 56 -17.33 8.94 2.26
N GLY A 57 -16.39 8.36 3.01
CA GLY A 57 -15.00 8.73 2.95
C GLY A 57 -14.13 7.50 2.81
N TRP A 58 -13.66 7.21 1.60
CA TRP A 58 -12.79 6.07 1.32
C TRP A 58 -11.49 6.54 0.67
N ARG A 59 -10.45 5.71 0.75
CA ARG A 59 -9.20 5.90 0.02
C ARG A 59 -8.48 4.58 -0.20
N LEU A 60 -7.81 4.42 -1.33
CA LEU A 60 -6.86 3.33 -1.51
C LEU A 60 -5.61 3.54 -0.64
N VAL A 61 -5.10 2.43 -0.12
CA VAL A 61 -3.77 2.32 0.50
C VAL A 61 -2.81 1.80 -0.58
N ASP A 62 -3.19 0.69 -1.20
CA ASP A 62 -2.55 0.12 -2.38
C ASP A 62 -3.63 -0.46 -3.32
N SER A 63 -3.24 -1.28 -4.31
CA SER A 63 -4.16 -1.91 -5.25
C SER A 63 -5.14 -2.91 -4.63
N ARG A 64 -4.90 -3.41 -3.41
CA ARG A 64 -5.73 -4.44 -2.76
C ARG A 64 -6.35 -3.97 -1.45
N HIS A 65 -5.99 -2.81 -0.95
CA HIS A 65 -6.39 -2.35 0.36
C HIS A 65 -7.05 -0.98 0.28
N MET A 66 -8.24 -0.87 0.85
CA MET A 66 -9.01 0.37 0.88
C MET A 66 -9.43 0.71 2.29
N ILE A 67 -9.15 1.93 2.72
CA ILE A 67 -9.67 2.48 3.96
C ILE A 67 -11.09 2.97 3.72
N LEU A 68 -11.99 2.63 4.63
CA LEU A 68 -13.35 3.15 4.74
C LEU A 68 -13.46 4.00 6.01
N GLY A 69 -14.16 5.12 5.92
CA GLY A 69 -14.41 6.08 6.98
C GLY A 69 -13.38 7.22 6.98
N ALA A 70 -13.69 8.32 6.28
CA ALA A 70 -13.02 9.60 6.42
C ALA A 70 -13.84 10.50 7.37
N GLY A 71 -13.46 10.55 8.64
CA GLY A 71 -14.12 11.44 9.61
C GLY A 71 -13.82 11.14 11.09
N GLN A 72 -14.56 11.82 11.95
CA GLN A 72 -14.59 11.60 13.40
C GLN A 72 -15.40 10.34 13.71
N GLY A 73 -14.82 9.17 13.48
CA GLY A 73 -15.52 7.89 13.65
C GLY A 73 -14.59 6.69 13.60
N ARG A 74 -15.20 5.51 13.44
CA ARG A 74 -14.48 4.25 13.23
C ARG A 74 -14.04 4.18 11.77
N SER A 75 -12.77 3.84 11.56
CA SER A 75 -12.24 3.53 10.23
C SER A 75 -12.09 2.02 10.09
N TYR A 76 -12.15 1.53 8.85
CA TYR A 76 -12.07 0.13 8.52
C TYR A 76 -11.12 -0.06 7.34
N LEU A 77 -10.50 -1.23 7.26
CA LEU A 77 -9.70 -1.64 6.12
C LEU A 77 -10.46 -2.73 5.38
N SER A 78 -10.67 -2.56 4.10
CA SER A 78 -11.16 -3.60 3.21
C SER A 78 -9.99 -4.18 2.42
N GLU A 79 -9.81 -5.49 2.48
CA GLU A 79 -8.94 -6.24 1.59
C GLU A 79 -9.76 -6.74 0.39
N LEU A 80 -9.24 -6.53 -0.82
CA LEU A 80 -9.84 -6.90 -2.08
C LEU A 80 -9.29 -8.24 -2.56
N ASN A 81 -10.09 -9.00 -3.31
CA ASN A 81 -9.71 -10.33 -3.79
C ASN A 81 -8.71 -10.32 -4.96
N LYS A 82 -8.54 -9.16 -5.62
CA LYS A 82 -7.62 -8.93 -6.74
C LYS A 82 -7.06 -7.51 -6.64
N ASP A 83 -6.05 -7.23 -7.47
CA ASP A 83 -5.60 -5.86 -7.67
C ASP A 83 -6.66 -5.02 -8.38
N CYS A 84 -6.93 -3.85 -7.82
CA CYS A 84 -7.96 -2.91 -8.20
C CYS A 84 -7.33 -1.52 -8.39
N TYR A 85 -6.76 -1.31 -9.56
CA TYR A 85 -6.04 -0.07 -9.89
C TYR A 85 -6.95 1.08 -10.29
N ARG A 86 -8.24 0.79 -10.50
CA ARG A 86 -9.18 1.66 -11.21
C ARG A 86 -10.39 2.08 -10.38
N LEU A 87 -10.26 2.05 -9.06
CA LEU A 87 -11.21 2.70 -8.16
C LEU A 87 -10.91 4.20 -8.19
N ASP A 88 -11.65 4.95 -9.02
CA ASP A 88 -11.53 6.41 -9.16
C ASP A 88 -12.00 7.09 -7.87
N ASN A 89 -11.21 8.06 -7.38
CA ASN A 89 -11.48 8.92 -6.22
C ASN A 89 -12.80 9.69 -6.29
N GLN A 90 -13.46 9.76 -7.44
CA GLN A 90 -14.68 10.54 -7.63
C GLN A 90 -15.95 9.74 -7.31
N ASP A 91 -16.04 8.45 -7.67
CA ASP A 91 -17.27 7.66 -7.53
C ASP A 91 -16.99 6.16 -7.33
N VAL A 92 -17.10 5.69 -6.07
CA VAL A 92 -17.16 4.26 -5.77
C VAL A 92 -18.59 3.87 -5.46
N ALA A 93 -19.20 3.08 -6.34
CA ALA A 93 -20.46 2.43 -6.05
C ALA A 93 -20.23 1.10 -5.32
N THR A 94 -21.23 0.67 -4.56
CA THR A 94 -21.19 -0.60 -3.84
C THR A 94 -22.42 -1.45 -4.07
N THR A 95 -22.22 -2.76 -4.19
CA THR A 95 -23.28 -3.71 -3.86
C THR A 95 -23.30 -3.92 -2.35
N ALA A 96 -24.48 -3.92 -1.76
CA ALA A 96 -24.68 -4.26 -0.36
C ALA A 96 -25.72 -5.38 -0.28
N THR A 97 -25.28 -6.58 0.08
CA THR A 97 -26.15 -7.75 0.26
C THR A 97 -27.13 -7.59 1.43
N THR A 98 -26.77 -6.79 2.43
CA THR A 98 -27.64 -6.45 3.57
C THR A 98 -27.91 -4.94 3.58
N ALA A 99 -29.17 -4.52 3.64
CA ALA A 99 -29.52 -3.10 3.72
C ALA A 99 -28.75 -2.38 4.85
N GLY A 100 -27.87 -1.44 4.47
CA GLY A 100 -27.08 -0.63 5.39
C GLY A 100 -25.72 -1.20 5.81
N TRP A 101 -25.32 -2.38 5.32
CA TRP A 101 -24.05 -3.01 5.68
C TRP A 101 -23.28 -3.51 4.46
N LEU A 102 -21.97 -3.32 4.49
CA LEU A 102 -21.02 -4.03 3.66
C LEU A 102 -20.51 -5.27 4.40
N SER A 103 -20.20 -6.31 3.64
CA SER A 103 -19.76 -7.63 4.07
C SER A 103 -18.79 -8.24 3.05
N PRO A 104 -18.05 -9.31 3.39
CA PRO A 104 -17.31 -10.05 2.37
C PRO A 104 -18.21 -10.48 1.22
N LEU A 105 -17.66 -10.55 0.01
CA LEU A 105 -18.33 -10.81 -1.27
C LEU A 105 -19.17 -9.66 -1.85
N ASP A 106 -19.46 -8.62 -1.06
CA ASP A 106 -19.91 -7.35 -1.63
C ASP A 106 -18.81 -6.77 -2.54
N LYS A 107 -19.17 -5.85 -3.45
CA LYS A 107 -18.26 -5.30 -4.45
C LYS A 107 -18.19 -3.79 -4.38
N PHE A 108 -16.99 -3.26 -4.58
CA PHE A 108 -16.76 -1.88 -4.98
C PHE A 108 -16.67 -1.80 -6.50
N TYR A 109 -17.25 -0.77 -7.07
CA TYR A 109 -17.18 -0.50 -8.50
C TYR A 109 -16.54 0.85 -8.74
N GLY A 110 -15.47 0.84 -9.53
CA GLY A 110 -14.91 2.07 -10.09
C GLY A 110 -15.79 2.51 -11.25
N MET A 111 -16.36 3.70 -11.15
CA MET A 111 -17.18 4.28 -12.23
C MET A 111 -16.33 5.24 -13.07
N GLN A 112 -16.42 5.12 -14.39
CA GLN A 112 -15.87 6.12 -15.31
C GLN A 112 -16.92 6.43 -16.38
N PHE A 113 -17.34 7.69 -16.49
CA PHE A 113 -18.39 8.13 -17.43
C PHE A 113 -19.71 7.34 -17.32
N GLY A 114 -20.05 6.84 -16.12
CA GLY A 114 -21.27 6.06 -15.86
C GLY A 114 -21.14 4.55 -16.15
N ASP A 115 -20.02 4.10 -16.71
CA ASP A 115 -19.73 2.68 -16.92
C ASP A 115 -18.93 2.08 -15.77
N ILE A 116 -19.23 0.82 -15.43
CA ILE A 116 -18.44 0.03 -14.49
C ILE A 116 -17.15 -0.38 -15.18
N HIS A 117 -16.02 0.08 -14.66
CA HIS A 117 -14.72 -0.26 -15.21
C HIS A 117 -13.95 -1.29 -14.39
N ASP A 118 -14.19 -1.35 -13.08
CA ASP A 118 -13.57 -2.35 -12.21
C ASP A 118 -14.59 -2.93 -11.23
N ASP A 119 -14.43 -4.21 -10.91
CA ASP A 119 -15.31 -4.97 -10.02
C ASP A 119 -14.51 -5.58 -8.85
N CYS A 120 -14.43 -4.85 -7.75
CA CYS A 120 -13.52 -5.16 -6.67
C CYS A 120 -14.25 -5.86 -5.54
N THR A 121 -14.16 -7.18 -5.50
CA THR A 121 -14.87 -7.97 -4.49
C THR A 121 -14.15 -7.91 -3.16
N ILE A 122 -14.89 -7.61 -2.10
CA ILE A 122 -14.40 -7.59 -0.73
C ILE A 122 -14.05 -9.02 -0.32
N LYS A 123 -12.79 -9.24 0.03
CA LYS A 123 -12.31 -10.51 0.55
C LYS A 123 -12.46 -10.57 2.06
N ARG A 124 -11.91 -9.56 2.76
CA ARG A 124 -11.94 -9.44 4.22
C ARG A 124 -12.05 -7.99 4.63
N MET A 125 -12.50 -7.76 5.85
CA MET A 125 -12.56 -6.43 6.42
C MET A 125 -12.00 -6.43 7.84
N TYR A 126 -11.34 -5.35 8.20
CA TYR A 126 -10.71 -5.19 9.51
C TYR A 126 -11.13 -3.85 10.11
N ARG A 127 -11.20 -3.80 11.43
CA ARG A 127 -11.25 -2.53 12.13
C ARG A 127 -9.88 -1.86 12.03
N LEU A 128 -9.86 -0.55 11.79
CA LEU A 128 -8.64 0.24 11.97
C LEU A 128 -8.65 0.90 13.33
N GLU A 129 -7.48 0.88 13.95
CA GLU A 129 -7.19 1.54 15.22
C GLU A 129 -6.34 2.76 14.91
N ARG A 130 -6.64 3.90 15.53
CA ARG A 130 -5.76 5.07 15.40
C ARG A 130 -4.53 4.83 16.26
N LEU A 131 -3.37 4.98 15.64
CA LEU A 131 -2.14 5.20 16.41
C LEU A 131 -2.35 6.53 17.12
N GLN A 132 -2.25 6.54 18.45
CA GLN A 132 -2.40 7.78 19.20
C GLN A 132 -1.44 8.80 18.61
N ALA A 133 -1.94 10.01 18.30
CA ALA A 133 -1.05 11.10 17.98
C ALA A 133 -0.14 11.25 19.20
N MET A 134 1.15 10.97 19.03
CA MET A 134 2.13 11.37 20.04
C MET A 134 2.01 12.89 20.12
N GLN A 135 1.45 13.36 21.23
CA GLN A 135 1.35 14.78 21.56
C GLN A 135 2.75 15.32 21.86
#